data_AF-A0A852SQS5-F1
#
_entry.id   AF-A0A852SQS5-F1
#
_cell.length_a   1.000
_cell.length_b   1.000
_cell.length_c   1.000
_cell.angle_alpha   90.00
_cell.angle_beta   90.00
_cell.angle_gamma   90.00
#
_symmetry.space_group_name_H-M   'P 1'
#
loop_
_entity.id
_entity.type
_entity.pdbx_description
1 polymer ?
#
loop_
_entity_poly.entity_id
_entity_poly.type
_entity_poly.pdbx_seq_one_letter_code
_entity_poly.pdbx_strand_id
1 'polypeptide(L)'
;MTATAPLHVEPWNPADAEDRAAVAAMVLRYHQQTESEKGSRAVELPGRYRSEAEDPAAAFAGSTVLLARGRAADRADEAAAGETSREASLGMLVLTPAISGWHEVKRLWVQPEARGRGAARHLLVEATHRAAADGCGLRLSVWEWRTTAIALYERLGFGRVASWDPRAGLVCLERPADG
;
A
#
# COMPACT_ATOMS: atom_id res chain seq x y z
N MET A 1 -18.63 26.05 -8.42
CA MET A 1 -17.82 25.48 -7.33
C MET A 1 -17.78 23.98 -7.55
N THR A 2 -16.75 23.46 -8.21
CA THR A 2 -16.64 22.01 -8.46
C THR A 2 -16.20 21.36 -7.16
N ALA A 3 -17.08 20.56 -6.55
CA ALA A 3 -16.80 19.88 -5.28
C ALA A 3 -15.59 18.95 -5.45
N THR A 4 -14.60 19.09 -4.57
CA THR A 4 -13.42 18.23 -4.53
C THR A 4 -13.84 16.79 -4.20
N ALA A 5 -13.43 15.81 -5.01
CA ALA A 5 -13.68 14.40 -4.71
C ALA A 5 -12.97 14.00 -3.41
N PRO A 6 -13.67 13.39 -2.44
CA PRO A 6 -13.09 12.95 -1.18
C PRO A 6 -12.11 11.78 -1.41
N LEU A 7 -11.13 11.65 -0.52
CA LEU A 7 -10.24 10.50 -0.48
C LEU A 7 -11.07 9.21 -0.38
N HIS A 8 -10.88 8.28 -1.30
CA HIS A 8 -11.54 6.98 -1.29
C HIS A 8 -10.57 5.87 -1.70
N VAL A 9 -11.01 4.61 -1.57
CA VAL A 9 -10.21 3.45 -1.95
C VAL A 9 -11.02 2.55 -2.86
N GLU A 10 -10.37 2.05 -3.90
CA GLU A 10 -10.95 1.11 -4.85
C GLU A 10 -9.91 0.07 -5.28
N PRO A 11 -10.32 -1.11 -5.77
CA PRO A 11 -9.43 -2.01 -6.47
C PRO A 11 -8.89 -1.37 -7.74
N TRP A 12 -7.63 -1.61 -8.05
CA TRP A 12 -7.11 -1.28 -9.37
C TRP A 12 -7.78 -2.12 -10.46
N ASN A 13 -7.79 -1.61 -11.70
CA ASN A 13 -8.12 -2.40 -12.88
C ASN A 13 -6.83 -2.76 -13.64
N PRO A 14 -6.36 -4.02 -13.63
CA PRO A 14 -5.15 -4.41 -14.36
C PRO A 14 -5.29 -4.28 -15.88
N ALA A 15 -6.51 -4.18 -16.43
CA ALA A 15 -6.73 -3.89 -17.85
C ALA A 15 -6.57 -2.39 -18.17
N ASP A 16 -6.66 -1.50 -17.18
CA ASP A 16 -6.45 -0.07 -17.34
C ASP A 16 -4.95 0.29 -17.35
N ALA A 17 -4.51 1.01 -18.36
CA ALA A 17 -3.12 1.43 -18.51
C ALA A 17 -2.68 2.45 -17.44
N GLU A 18 -3.58 3.32 -16.99
CA GLU A 18 -3.27 4.32 -15.97
C GLU A 18 -3.05 3.67 -14.60
N ASP A 19 -3.89 2.70 -14.25
CA ASP A 19 -3.74 1.93 -13.01
C ASP A 19 -2.46 1.09 -13.02
N ARG A 20 -2.15 0.42 -14.14
CA ARG A 20 -0.88 -0.30 -14.30
C ARG A 20 0.32 0.63 -14.11
N ALA A 21 0.30 1.80 -14.76
CA ALA A 21 1.39 2.77 -14.64
C ALA A 21 1.53 3.32 -13.22
N ALA A 22 0.41 3.62 -12.55
CA ALA A 22 0.40 4.11 -11.18
C ALA A 22 0.97 3.08 -10.20
N VAL A 23 0.53 1.81 -10.29
CA VAL A 23 1.02 0.73 -9.44
C VAL A 23 2.48 0.43 -9.72
N ALA A 24 2.90 0.30 -10.99
CA ALA A 24 4.31 0.10 -11.37
C ALA A 24 5.22 1.17 -10.72
N ALA A 25 4.83 2.44 -10.83
CA ALA A 25 5.59 3.54 -10.28
C ALA A 25 5.62 3.54 -8.73
N MET A 26 4.53 3.15 -8.07
CA MET A 26 4.50 3.05 -6.59
C MET A 26 5.28 1.85 -6.08
N VAL A 27 5.22 0.70 -6.76
CA VAL A 27 6.02 -0.50 -6.43
C VAL A 27 7.50 -0.20 -6.54
N LEU A 28 7.92 0.45 -7.63
CA LEU A 28 9.30 0.86 -7.83
C LEU A 28 9.78 1.75 -6.67
N ARG A 29 9.02 2.80 -6.34
CA ARG A 29 9.36 3.71 -5.23
C ARG A 29 9.38 3.01 -3.89
N TYR A 30 8.43 2.12 -3.63
CA TYR A 30 8.38 1.30 -2.41
C TYR A 30 9.67 0.49 -2.25
N HIS A 31 10.12 -0.19 -3.31
CA HIS A 31 11.32 -1.02 -3.26
C HIS A 31 12.60 -0.20 -3.12
N GLN A 32 12.73 0.89 -3.88
CA GLN A 32 13.87 1.81 -3.77
C GLN A 32 13.98 2.38 -2.35
N GLN A 33 12.88 2.87 -1.78
CA GLN A 33 12.84 3.39 -0.42
C GLN A 33 13.20 2.31 0.61
N THR A 34 12.64 1.10 0.45
CA THR A 34 12.88 -0.01 1.38
C THR A 34 14.34 -0.47 1.36
N GLU A 35 14.99 -0.51 0.20
CA GLU A 35 16.41 -0.86 0.09
C GLU A 35 17.31 0.25 0.65
N SER A 36 16.99 1.52 0.39
CA SER A 36 17.68 2.68 0.99
C SER A 36 17.63 2.64 2.52
N GLU A 37 16.45 2.36 3.11
CA GLU A 37 16.26 2.23 4.56
C GLU A 37 17.05 1.08 5.19
N LYS A 38 17.29 0.00 4.44
CA LYS A 38 18.16 -1.11 4.89
C LYS A 38 19.66 -0.76 4.81
N GLY A 39 20.02 0.44 4.35
CA GLY A 39 21.40 0.83 4.11
C GLY A 39 22.02 0.21 2.85
N SER A 40 21.21 -0.36 1.95
CA SER A 40 21.69 -0.91 0.69
C SER A 40 22.21 0.23 -0.20
N ARG A 41 23.45 0.08 -0.68
CA ARG A 41 24.05 0.96 -1.71
C ARG A 41 23.85 0.42 -3.12
N ALA A 42 23.04 -0.62 -3.29
CA ALA A 42 22.80 -1.22 -4.59
C ALA A 42 22.18 -0.18 -5.53
N VAL A 43 22.88 0.08 -6.64
CA VAL A 43 22.41 0.98 -7.72
C VAL A 43 21.19 0.36 -8.41
N GLU A 44 21.03 -0.96 -8.32
CA GLU A 44 20.02 -1.73 -9.03
C GLU A 44 19.18 -2.57 -8.05
N LEU A 45 17.86 -2.61 -8.27
CA LEU A 45 16.97 -3.44 -7.46
C LEU A 45 17.19 -4.93 -7.74
N PRO A 46 17.12 -5.80 -6.70
CA PRO A 46 17.03 -7.25 -6.87
C PRO A 46 15.98 -7.66 -7.89
N GLY A 47 16.26 -8.72 -8.67
CA GLY A 47 15.44 -9.13 -9.83
C GLY A 47 13.94 -9.28 -9.52
N ARG A 48 13.59 -9.91 -8.38
CA ARG A 48 12.18 -10.04 -7.95
C ARG A 48 11.46 -8.71 -7.75
N TYR A 49 12.14 -7.68 -7.27
CA TYR A 49 11.55 -6.36 -6.98
C TYR A 49 11.40 -5.55 -8.27
N ARG A 50 12.34 -5.75 -9.19
CA ARG A 50 12.27 -5.17 -10.53
C ARG A 50 11.11 -5.75 -11.32
N SER A 51 10.95 -7.08 -11.34
CA SER A 51 9.84 -7.73 -12.05
C SER A 51 8.47 -7.29 -11.52
N GLU A 52 8.33 -7.07 -10.20
CA GLU A 52 7.09 -6.52 -9.63
C GLU A 52 6.77 -5.10 -10.16
N ALA A 53 7.78 -4.29 -10.46
CA ALA A 53 7.60 -2.95 -11.00
C ALA A 53 7.42 -2.94 -12.53
N GLU A 54 8.08 -3.86 -13.25
CA GLU A 54 8.01 -3.98 -14.72
C GLU A 54 6.68 -4.54 -15.18
N ASP A 55 6.16 -5.56 -14.50
CA ASP A 55 4.85 -6.16 -14.78
C ASP A 55 4.08 -6.43 -13.48
N PRO A 56 3.48 -5.39 -12.87
CA PRO A 56 2.72 -5.55 -11.64
C PRO A 56 1.47 -6.43 -11.85
N ALA A 57 0.93 -6.50 -13.07
CA ALA A 57 -0.28 -7.28 -13.34
C ALA A 57 0.02 -8.77 -13.24
N ALA A 58 1.13 -9.24 -13.82
CA ALA A 58 1.60 -10.60 -13.64
C ALA A 58 2.09 -10.85 -12.20
N ALA A 59 2.85 -9.92 -11.62
CA ALA A 59 3.46 -10.11 -10.32
C ALA A 59 2.45 -10.19 -9.15
N PHE A 60 1.31 -9.50 -9.27
CA PHE A 60 0.24 -9.54 -8.28
C PHE A 60 -0.97 -10.32 -8.76
N ALA A 61 -0.82 -11.19 -9.77
CA ALA A 61 -1.90 -12.07 -10.22
C ALA A 61 -2.48 -12.87 -9.03
N GLY A 62 -3.81 -12.84 -8.90
CA GLY A 62 -4.55 -13.45 -7.80
C GLY A 62 -4.61 -12.61 -6.50
N SER A 63 -3.82 -11.55 -6.37
CA SER A 63 -3.93 -10.60 -5.27
C SER A 63 -4.86 -9.43 -5.63
N THR A 64 -5.46 -8.83 -4.61
CA THR A 64 -6.20 -7.57 -4.78
C THR A 64 -5.26 -6.40 -4.52
N VAL A 65 -5.03 -5.54 -5.51
CA VAL A 65 -4.34 -4.26 -5.30
C VAL A 65 -5.38 -3.18 -5.07
N LEU A 66 -5.30 -2.51 -3.93
CA LEU A 66 -6.13 -1.36 -3.57
C LEU A 66 -5.39 -0.07 -3.87
N LEU A 67 -6.08 0.89 -4.46
CA LEU A 67 -5.60 2.24 -4.75
C LEU A 67 -6.34 3.24 -3.88
N ALA A 68 -5.59 4.09 -3.19
CA ALA A 68 -6.14 5.28 -2.55
C ALA A 68 -6.22 6.40 -3.58
N ARG A 69 -7.42 6.87 -3.88
CA ARG A 69 -7.71 7.91 -4.88
C ARG A 69 -8.06 9.23 -4.22
N GLY A 70 -7.63 10.32 -4.81
CA GLY A 70 -8.08 11.66 -4.44
C GLY A 70 -7.27 12.74 -5.14
N ARG A 71 -7.50 14.01 -4.79
CA ARG A 71 -6.74 15.11 -5.39
C ARG A 71 -5.27 15.05 -4.95
N ALA A 72 -4.34 15.08 -5.90
CA ALA A 72 -2.93 15.39 -5.59
C ALA A 72 -2.88 16.73 -4.82
N ALA A 73 -1.98 16.87 -3.84
CA ALA A 73 -1.84 18.17 -3.17
C ALA A 73 -1.52 19.21 -4.25
N ASP A 74 -2.14 20.40 -4.16
CA ASP A 74 -1.76 21.53 -5.00
C ASP A 74 -0.25 21.69 -4.83
N ARG A 75 0.54 21.48 -5.90
CA ARG A 75 1.88 22.05 -5.91
C ARG A 75 1.66 23.54 -5.70
N ALA A 76 2.37 24.14 -4.75
CA ALA A 76 2.28 25.57 -4.49
C ALA A 76 2.54 26.43 -5.76
N ASP A 77 3.08 25.83 -6.82
CA ASP A 77 3.38 26.46 -8.12
C ASP A 77 2.34 26.22 -9.24
N GLU A 78 1.26 25.44 -9.03
CA GLU A 78 0.27 25.13 -10.08
C GLU A 78 -0.94 26.08 -10.10
N ALA A 79 -0.74 27.34 -9.71
CA ALA A 79 -1.76 28.39 -9.84
C ALA A 79 -1.93 28.94 -11.28
N ALA A 80 -1.24 28.39 -12.29
CA ALA A 80 -1.18 28.98 -13.64
C ALA A 80 -1.77 28.13 -14.79
N ALA A 81 -2.22 26.90 -14.57
CA ALA A 81 -2.85 26.10 -15.63
C ALA A 81 -4.27 25.70 -15.23
N GLY A 82 -5.26 26.14 -16.00
CA GLY A 82 -6.68 25.86 -15.81
C GLY A 82 -7.07 24.40 -16.09
N GLU A 83 -6.38 23.46 -15.48
CA GLU A 83 -6.64 22.03 -15.61
C GLU A 83 -7.43 21.55 -14.39
N THR A 84 -8.68 21.13 -14.65
CA THR A 84 -9.51 20.37 -13.72
C THR A 84 -8.66 19.26 -13.12
N SER A 85 -8.29 19.39 -11.83
CA SER A 85 -7.37 18.47 -11.19
C SER A 85 -7.93 17.06 -11.27
N ARG A 86 -7.27 16.22 -12.08
CA ARG A 86 -7.64 14.82 -12.25
C ARG A 86 -7.41 14.10 -10.93
N GLU A 87 -8.30 13.17 -10.62
CA GLU A 87 -8.11 12.28 -9.49
C GLU A 87 -6.83 11.47 -9.66
N ALA A 88 -6.00 11.43 -8.61
CA ALA A 88 -4.69 10.81 -8.63
C ALA A 88 -4.66 9.61 -7.68
N SER A 89 -3.82 8.64 -8.03
CA SER A 89 -3.47 7.51 -7.17
C SER A 89 -2.44 7.97 -6.13
N LEU A 90 -2.89 8.12 -4.89
CA LEU A 90 -2.13 8.65 -3.75
C LEU A 90 -1.39 7.56 -2.95
N GLY A 91 -1.80 6.31 -3.08
CA GLY A 91 -1.20 5.18 -2.39
C GLY A 91 -1.72 3.85 -2.88
N MET A 92 -1.06 2.77 -2.49
CA MET A 92 -1.47 1.41 -2.79
C MET A 92 -1.28 0.46 -1.59
N LEU A 93 -2.01 -0.64 -1.63
CA LEU A 93 -1.86 -1.79 -0.73
C LEU A 93 -2.16 -3.07 -1.52
N VAL A 94 -1.31 -4.09 -1.40
CA VAL A 94 -1.51 -5.41 -2.01
C VAL A 94 -2.04 -6.38 -0.95
N LEU A 95 -3.22 -6.93 -1.17
CA LEU A 95 -3.87 -7.91 -0.31
C LEU A 95 -3.78 -9.29 -0.98
N THR A 96 -3.03 -10.22 -0.40
CA THR A 96 -2.88 -11.57 -0.97
C THR A 96 -4.17 -12.38 -0.85
N PRO A 97 -4.34 -13.48 -1.62
CA PRO A 97 -5.33 -14.50 -1.30
C PRO A 97 -5.23 -14.96 0.15
N ALA A 98 -6.37 -15.35 0.72
CA ALA A 98 -6.41 -15.92 2.06
C ALA A 98 -5.71 -17.28 2.09
N ILE A 99 -4.86 -17.49 3.09
CA ILE A 99 -4.24 -18.79 3.39
C ILE A 99 -4.45 -19.07 4.87
N SER A 100 -5.11 -20.18 5.18
CA SER A 100 -5.42 -20.58 6.57
C SER A 100 -6.17 -19.50 7.36
N GLY A 101 -7.15 -18.83 6.74
CA GLY A 101 -7.97 -17.80 7.39
C GLY A 101 -7.34 -16.40 7.46
N TRP A 102 -6.21 -16.17 6.78
CA TRP A 102 -5.51 -14.88 6.81
C TRP A 102 -5.20 -14.36 5.42
N HIS A 103 -5.57 -13.12 5.15
CA HIS A 103 -4.96 -12.34 4.07
C HIS A 103 -3.69 -11.64 4.58
N GLU A 104 -2.66 -11.59 3.75
CA GLU A 104 -1.45 -10.83 4.06
C GLU A 104 -1.48 -9.47 3.37
N VAL A 105 -1.19 -8.41 4.14
CA VAL A 105 -0.99 -7.06 3.62
C VAL A 105 0.47 -6.90 3.21
N LYS A 106 0.69 -6.57 1.93
CA LYS A 106 2.00 -6.32 1.32
C LYS A 106 2.02 -4.99 0.59
N ARG A 107 3.23 -4.48 0.36
CA ARG A 107 3.48 -3.29 -0.48
C ARG A 107 2.62 -2.07 -0.13
N LEU A 108 2.28 -1.88 1.15
CA LEU A 108 1.61 -0.66 1.59
C LEU A 108 2.53 0.54 1.35
N TRP A 109 2.09 1.44 0.47
CA TRP A 109 2.81 2.66 0.11
C TRP A 109 1.85 3.84 0.00
N VAL A 110 2.30 5.00 0.45
CA VAL A 110 1.63 6.28 0.21
C VAL A 110 2.66 7.24 -0.34
N GLN A 111 2.30 7.90 -1.45
CA GLN A 111 3.12 8.92 -2.09
C GLN A 111 3.55 9.96 -1.05
N PRO A 112 4.83 10.37 -1.01
CA PRO A 112 5.32 11.33 -0.01
C PRO A 112 4.45 12.59 0.12
N GLU A 113 3.97 13.12 -1.01
CA GLU A 113 3.15 14.33 -1.13
C GLU A 113 1.72 14.13 -0.61
N ALA A 114 1.29 12.88 -0.40
CA ALA A 114 -0.02 12.51 0.11
C ALA A 114 -0.01 12.03 1.57
N ARG A 115 1.15 12.00 2.23
CA ARG A 115 1.27 11.60 3.63
C ARG A 115 0.57 12.59 4.57
N GLY A 116 0.17 12.13 5.74
CA GLY A 116 -0.60 12.93 6.70
C GLY A 116 -2.08 13.13 6.34
N ARG A 117 -2.52 12.67 5.16
CA ARG A 117 -3.92 12.83 4.68
C ARG A 117 -4.81 11.62 4.92
N GLY A 118 -4.31 10.61 5.65
CA GLY A 118 -5.08 9.42 6.01
C GLY A 118 -5.18 8.32 4.92
N ALA A 119 -4.45 8.41 3.80
CA ALA A 119 -4.48 7.40 2.73
C ALA A 119 -4.14 5.98 3.23
N ALA A 120 -3.07 5.81 4.01
CA ALA A 120 -2.70 4.51 4.58
C ALA A 120 -3.79 3.93 5.50
N ARG A 121 -4.48 4.80 6.26
CA ARG A 121 -5.59 4.40 7.12
C ARG A 121 -6.76 3.88 6.27
N HIS A 122 -7.14 4.60 5.21
CA HIS A 122 -8.25 4.18 4.35
C HIS A 122 -7.93 2.86 3.64
N LEU A 123 -6.69 2.67 3.17
CA LEU A 123 -6.25 1.41 2.56
C LEU A 123 -6.37 0.23 3.52
N LEU A 124 -5.92 0.40 4.77
CA LEU A 124 -5.99 -0.66 5.78
C LEU A 124 -7.43 -0.96 6.23
N VAL A 125 -8.26 0.07 6.37
CA VAL A 125 -9.70 -0.10 6.70
C VAL A 125 -10.41 -0.87 5.60
N GLU A 126 -10.19 -0.51 4.34
CA GLU A 126 -10.79 -1.23 3.21
C GLU A 126 -10.28 -2.68 3.14
N ALA A 127 -8.99 -2.92 3.39
CA ALA A 127 -8.45 -4.27 3.49
C ALA A 127 -9.11 -5.07 4.63
N THR A 128 -9.40 -4.44 5.77
CA THR A 128 -10.10 -5.09 6.90
C THR A 128 -11.52 -5.47 6.51
N HIS A 129 -12.26 -4.56 5.85
CA HIS A 129 -13.62 -4.87 5.39
C HIS A 129 -13.64 -6.06 4.42
N ARG A 130 -12.69 -6.12 3.50
CA ARG A 130 -12.57 -7.25 2.55
C ARG A 130 -12.25 -8.57 3.24
N ALA A 131 -11.28 -8.56 4.15
CA ALA A 131 -10.94 -9.76 4.90
C ALA A 131 -12.14 -10.25 5.74
N ALA A 132 -12.86 -9.33 6.40
CA ALA A 132 -14.05 -9.67 7.17
C ALA A 132 -15.18 -10.25 6.29
N ALA A 133 -15.38 -9.71 5.08
CA ALA A 133 -16.34 -10.27 4.12
C ALA A 133 -16.01 -11.71 3.71
N ASP A 134 -14.72 -12.06 3.72
CA ASP A 134 -14.22 -13.42 3.44
C ASP A 134 -14.15 -14.29 4.72
N GLY A 135 -14.61 -13.80 5.88
CA GLY A 135 -14.49 -14.50 7.17
C GLY A 135 -13.04 -14.69 7.64
N CYS A 136 -12.13 -13.85 7.14
CA CYS A 136 -10.69 -13.94 7.34
C CYS A 136 -10.14 -12.76 8.15
N GLY A 137 -9.01 -12.98 8.84
CA GLY A 137 -8.23 -11.92 9.45
C GLY A 137 -7.20 -11.30 8.50
N LEU A 138 -6.56 -10.22 8.95
CA LEU A 138 -5.40 -9.61 8.30
C LEU A 138 -4.11 -9.91 9.06
N ARG A 139 -3.04 -10.18 8.34
CA ARG A 139 -1.69 -10.26 8.91
C ARG A 139 -0.69 -9.47 8.08
N LEU A 140 0.41 -9.04 8.70
CA LEU A 140 1.51 -8.36 8.01
C LEU A 140 2.83 -8.53 8.77
N SER A 141 3.93 -8.34 8.04
CA SER A 141 5.25 -8.16 8.62
C SER A 141 5.81 -6.78 8.28
N VAL A 142 6.55 -6.20 9.21
CA VAL A 142 7.13 -4.86 9.07
C VAL A 142 8.47 -4.80 9.79
N TRP A 143 9.45 -4.09 9.22
CA TRP A 143 10.73 -3.86 9.87
C TRP A 143 10.56 -3.06 11.15
N GLU A 144 11.21 -3.50 12.24
CA GLU A 144 11.06 -2.92 13.58
C GLU A 144 11.38 -1.43 13.66
N TRP A 145 12.27 -0.93 12.79
CA TRP A 145 12.63 0.48 12.71
C TRP A 145 11.52 1.36 12.12
N ARG A 146 10.48 0.80 11.48
CA ARG A 146 9.34 1.56 10.94
C ARG A 146 8.30 1.84 12.02
N THR A 147 8.73 2.49 13.10
CA THR A 147 7.92 2.75 14.30
C THR A 147 6.61 3.48 13.99
N THR A 148 6.60 4.43 13.05
CA THR A 148 5.38 5.14 12.61
C THR A 148 4.36 4.21 11.96
N ALA A 149 4.82 3.22 11.17
CA ALA A 149 3.93 2.23 10.54
C ALA A 149 3.39 1.26 11.60
N ILE A 150 4.24 0.80 12.51
CA ILE A 150 3.84 -0.07 13.62
C ILE A 150 2.75 0.60 14.47
N ALA A 151 2.96 1.86 14.87
CA ALA A 151 1.97 2.59 15.66
C ALA A 151 0.65 2.81 14.90
N LEU A 152 0.68 2.92 13.56
CA LEU A 152 -0.54 2.95 12.74
C LEU A 152 -1.28 1.61 12.80
N TYR A 153 -0.57 0.49 12.64
CA TYR A 153 -1.18 -0.84 12.72
C TYR A 153 -1.79 -1.10 14.10
N GLU A 154 -1.07 -0.78 15.18
CA GLU A 154 -1.53 -0.95 16.56
C GLU A 154 -2.81 -0.14 16.83
N ARG A 155 -2.88 1.13 16.38
CA ARG A 155 -4.12 1.95 16.45
C ARG A 155 -5.29 1.39 15.64
N LEU A 156 -5.00 0.57 14.63
CA LEU A 156 -5.99 -0.11 13.81
C LEU A 156 -6.28 -1.53 14.30
N GLY A 157 -5.90 -1.87 15.53
CA GLY A 157 -6.27 -3.13 16.18
C GLY A 157 -5.39 -4.33 15.79
N PHE A 158 -4.26 -4.10 15.11
CA PHE A 158 -3.27 -5.16 14.90
C PHE A 158 -2.47 -5.39 16.20
N GLY A 159 -2.43 -6.63 16.66
CA GLY A 159 -1.59 -7.08 17.76
C GLY A 159 -0.29 -7.70 17.26
N ARG A 160 0.81 -7.49 17.99
CA ARG A 160 2.07 -8.21 17.71
C ARG A 160 1.93 -9.68 18.08
N VAL A 161 2.50 -10.56 17.25
CA VAL A 161 2.52 -12.01 17.48
C VAL A 161 3.93 -12.57 17.29
N ALA A 162 4.10 -13.87 17.55
CA ALA A 162 5.35 -14.55 17.25
C ALA A 162 5.72 -14.41 15.78
N SER A 163 7.00 -14.13 15.48
CA SER A 163 7.42 -13.96 14.09
C SER A 163 7.29 -15.27 13.32
N TRP A 164 6.59 -15.22 12.19
CA TRP A 164 6.60 -16.29 11.18
C TRP A 164 7.62 -16.05 10.06
N ASP A 165 8.27 -14.88 10.04
CA ASP A 165 9.31 -14.57 9.05
C ASP A 165 10.71 -14.87 9.64
N PRO A 166 11.57 -15.60 8.92
CA PRO A 166 12.92 -15.93 9.40
C PRO A 166 13.88 -14.75 9.41
N ARG A 167 13.54 -13.61 8.79
CA ARG A 167 14.43 -12.44 8.78
C ARG A 167 14.40 -11.74 10.13
N ALA A 168 15.57 -11.64 10.76
CA ALA A 168 15.75 -10.87 11.99
C ALA A 168 15.33 -9.41 11.78
N GLY A 169 14.66 -8.81 12.78
CA GLY A 169 14.20 -7.42 12.74
C GLY A 169 12.83 -7.21 12.07
N LEU A 170 12.15 -8.27 11.59
CA LEU A 170 10.75 -8.19 11.22
C LEU A 170 9.84 -8.43 12.42
N VAL A 171 8.92 -7.51 12.64
CA VAL A 171 7.79 -7.64 13.57
C VAL A 171 6.59 -8.15 12.78
N CYS A 172 5.97 -9.19 13.30
CA CYS A 172 4.77 -9.79 12.75
C CYS A 172 3.54 -9.32 13.53
N LEU A 173 2.49 -8.89 12.83
CA LEU A 173 1.26 -8.39 13.42
C LEU A 173 0.03 -9.00 12.77
N GLU A 174 -0.99 -9.26 13.58
CA GLU A 174 -2.27 -9.85 13.16
C GLU A 174 -3.44 -9.01 13.69
N ARG A 175 -4.49 -8.90 12.87
CA ARG A 175 -5.82 -8.44 13.26
C ARG A 175 -6.81 -9.54 12.88
N PRO A 176 -7.39 -10.28 13.84
CA PRO A 176 -8.36 -11.33 13.54
C PRO A 176 -9.62 -10.76 12.86
N ALA A 177 -10.39 -11.62 12.21
CA ALA A 177 -11.73 -11.26 11.77
C ALA A 177 -12.54 -10.77 12.99
N ASP A 178 -13.26 -9.67 12.84
CA ASP A 178 -14.23 -9.26 13.85
C ASP A 178 -15.31 -10.37 13.87
N GLY A 179 -15.42 -11.07 15.01
CA GLY A 179 -16.32 -12.22 15.19
C GLY A 179 -17.78 -11.85 15.37
#